data_AF-A0A3M2GHS0-F1
#
_entry.id   AF-A0A3M2GHS0-F1
#
_cell.length_a   1.000
_cell.length_b   1.000
_cell.length_c   1.000
_cell.angle_alpha   90.00
_cell.angle_beta   90.00
_cell.angle_gamma   90.00
#
_symmetry.space_group_name_H-M   'P 1'
#
loop_
_entity.id
_entity.type
_entity.pdbx_description
1 polymer ?
#
loop_
_entity_poly.entity_id
_entity_poly.type
_entity_poly.pdbx_seq_one_letter_code
_entity_poly.pdbx_strand_id
1 'polypeptide(L)'
;MPPGCGRPSPAWAWRWRWWWRCRPGGAVARSARRRRDCDADHPPRRAPVRASTAPTRGSRMSEDTTTPADPAGVVRAYWERVWIDGDLDALGELVADPSTRHTPEGTQTLTVAELAARLGDALAAVRGSTVRFDAQTVDGDTVWVRLTLQGCSLAAATPLVITWIAQYRVVGGRIVEMWALHQGGLDWSRG
;
A
#
# COMPACT_ATOMS: atom_id res chain seq x y z
N MET A 1 -20.91 -40.85 -30.25
CA MET A 1 -20.67 -39.43 -29.92
C MET A 1 -21.63 -39.02 -28.82
N PRO A 2 -21.18 -38.69 -27.60
CA PRO A 2 -22.03 -38.02 -26.62
C PRO A 2 -21.83 -36.48 -26.69
N PRO A 3 -22.88 -35.69 -26.40
CA PRO A 3 -22.81 -34.24 -26.38
C PRO A 3 -22.11 -33.72 -25.11
N GLY A 4 -21.47 -32.56 -25.24
CA GLY A 4 -20.50 -32.02 -24.31
C GLY A 4 -21.03 -31.63 -22.93
N CYS A 5 -20.24 -31.95 -21.91
CA CYS A 5 -20.25 -31.25 -20.63
C CYS A 5 -19.56 -29.88 -20.81
N GLY A 6 -20.35 -28.85 -21.09
CA GLY A 6 -19.89 -27.47 -20.91
C GLY A 6 -19.51 -27.26 -19.45
N ARG A 7 -18.23 -26.98 -19.18
CA ARG A 7 -17.82 -26.49 -17.85
C ARG A 7 -18.58 -25.20 -17.57
N PRO A 8 -19.28 -25.07 -16.43
CA PRO A 8 -19.86 -23.79 -16.07
C PRO A 8 -18.73 -22.79 -15.87
N SER A 9 -18.75 -21.71 -16.66
CA SER A 9 -17.86 -20.56 -16.46
C SER A 9 -18.18 -19.95 -15.09
N PRO A 10 -17.22 -19.76 -14.18
CA PRO A 10 -17.54 -19.31 -12.84
C PRO A 10 -18.04 -17.85 -12.89
N ALA A 11 -19.27 -17.63 -12.43
CA ALA A 11 -19.91 -16.32 -12.35
C ALA A 11 -19.13 -15.28 -11.51
N TRP A 12 -18.08 -15.69 -10.77
CA TRP A 12 -17.21 -14.76 -10.04
C TRP A 12 -16.29 -13.93 -10.96
N ALA A 13 -15.92 -14.43 -12.14
CA ALA A 13 -15.03 -13.73 -13.07
C ALA A 13 -15.63 -12.42 -13.62
N TRP A 14 -16.96 -12.31 -13.65
CA TRP A 14 -17.67 -11.11 -14.13
C TRP A 14 -17.88 -10.05 -13.03
N ARG A 15 -17.84 -10.43 -11.74
CA ARG A 15 -18.06 -9.49 -10.63
C ARG A 15 -16.88 -8.57 -10.34
N TRP A 16 -15.66 -9.00 -10.66
CA TRP A 16 -14.45 -8.16 -10.51
C TRP A 16 -14.36 -7.03 -11.55
N ARG A 17 -14.98 -7.22 -12.74
CA ARG A 17 -15.13 -6.15 -13.75
C ARG A 17 -16.08 -5.03 -13.33
N TRP A 18 -16.98 -5.29 -12.38
CA TRP A 18 -17.99 -4.35 -11.92
C TRP A 18 -17.59 -3.59 -10.67
N TRP A 19 -16.71 -4.14 -9.82
CA TRP A 19 -16.42 -3.54 -8.52
C TRP A 19 -15.49 -2.32 -8.58
N TRP A 20 -14.66 -2.19 -9.64
CA TRP A 20 -13.85 -0.99 -9.88
C TRP A 20 -14.62 0.16 -10.55
N ARG A 21 -15.90 -0.01 -10.90
CA ARG A 21 -16.79 1.07 -11.37
C ARG A 21 -17.81 1.44 -10.28
N CYS A 22 -17.71 2.70 -9.80
CA CYS A 22 -18.64 3.45 -8.92
C CYS A 22 -18.41 3.27 -7.40
N ARG A 23 -18.19 4.33 -6.60
CA ARG A 23 -18.93 5.61 -6.54
C ARG A 23 -18.03 6.88 -6.40
N PRO A 24 -18.46 8.04 -6.95
CA PRO A 24 -17.93 9.35 -6.60
C PRO A 24 -18.51 9.88 -5.27
N GLY A 25 -17.61 10.40 -4.44
CA GLY A 25 -17.79 11.42 -3.38
C GLY A 25 -19.14 11.52 -2.67
N GLY A 26 -19.21 10.96 -1.45
CA GLY A 26 -20.14 11.39 -0.42
C GLY A 26 -19.54 12.53 0.40
N ALA A 27 -20.26 13.65 0.47
CA ALA A 27 -19.84 14.92 1.04
C ALA A 27 -19.45 14.86 2.53
N VAL A 28 -18.38 15.59 2.87
CA VAL A 28 -17.94 15.90 4.24
C VAL A 28 -18.85 16.97 4.83
N ALA A 29 -19.58 16.64 5.89
CA ALA A 29 -20.24 17.64 6.74
C ALA A 29 -19.25 18.17 7.78
N ARG A 30 -18.96 19.47 7.71
CA ARG A 30 -18.25 20.23 8.76
C ARG A 30 -19.26 20.79 9.75
N SER A 31 -18.97 20.70 11.05
CA SER A 31 -19.43 21.64 12.08
C SER A 31 -18.40 21.60 13.23
N ALA A 32 -17.56 22.63 13.38
CA ALA A 32 -17.78 23.90 14.10
C ALA A 32 -17.55 23.79 15.62
N ARG A 33 -16.34 24.28 16.01
CA ARG A 33 -15.92 24.99 17.23
C ARG A 33 -16.82 24.94 18.47
N ARG A 34 -16.19 24.74 19.63
CA ARG A 34 -16.25 25.69 20.75
C ARG A 34 -14.95 25.72 21.55
N ARG A 35 -14.39 26.92 21.67
CA ARG A 35 -13.35 27.32 22.62
C ARG A 35 -13.93 27.33 24.03
N ARG A 36 -13.12 27.01 25.03
CA ARG A 36 -13.18 27.63 26.37
C ARG A 36 -11.76 27.95 26.81
N ASP A 37 -11.55 29.24 27.02
CA ASP A 37 -10.42 29.82 27.74
C ASP A 37 -10.58 29.52 29.24
N CYS A 38 -9.47 29.33 29.95
CA CYS A 38 -9.33 29.62 31.37
C CYS A 38 -8.00 30.34 31.56
N ASP A 39 -8.10 31.63 31.88
CA ASP A 39 -7.04 32.51 32.32
C ASP A 39 -6.43 32.07 33.66
N ALA A 40 -5.14 32.35 33.85
CA ALA A 40 -4.61 33.00 35.04
C ALA A 40 -3.16 33.51 34.83
N ASP A 41 -3.04 34.84 34.86
CA ASP A 41 -1.89 35.70 35.23
C ASP A 41 -1.11 35.20 36.48
N HIS A 42 0.16 35.50 36.80
CA HIS A 42 1.18 36.49 36.38
C HIS A 42 2.59 36.02 36.93
N PRO A 43 3.73 36.68 36.60
CA PRO A 43 5.13 36.21 36.76
C PRO A 43 5.89 36.94 37.92
N PRO A 44 7.23 37.17 37.92
CA PRO A 44 8.43 36.38 37.56
C PRO A 44 9.47 36.28 38.74
N ARG A 45 10.59 35.54 38.58
CA ARG A 45 11.89 35.93 39.17
C ARG A 45 13.10 35.30 38.44
N ARG A 46 14.13 36.11 38.24
CA ARG A 46 15.32 35.91 37.36
C ARG A 46 16.47 35.10 38.01
N ALA A 47 17.25 34.53 37.07
CA ALA A 47 18.58 33.89 37.03
C ALA A 47 19.74 34.60 37.81
N PRO A 48 21.04 34.21 37.77
CA PRO A 48 21.74 33.31 36.82
C PRO A 48 22.88 32.43 37.43
N VAL A 49 23.69 31.77 36.57
CA VAL A 49 25.11 31.29 36.71
C VAL A 49 25.24 30.05 35.78
N ARG A 50 26.19 29.85 34.86
CA ARG A 50 27.46 30.49 34.49
C ARG A 50 27.77 30.10 33.04
N ALA A 51 28.48 30.97 32.33
CA ALA A 51 29.10 30.68 31.03
C ALA A 51 30.30 29.72 31.21
N SER A 52 30.48 28.83 30.23
CA SER A 52 31.78 28.19 29.97
C SER A 52 32.01 28.16 28.46
N THR A 53 33.16 28.68 28.05
CA THR A 53 33.55 28.91 26.65
C THR A 53 34.60 27.89 26.20
N ALA A 54 34.42 27.42 24.96
CA ALA A 54 35.41 26.96 23.96
C ALA A 54 36.08 25.56 24.10
N PRO A 55 36.64 24.95 23.02
CA PRO A 55 36.73 25.38 21.61
C PRO A 55 36.25 24.35 20.54
N THR A 56 36.25 24.81 19.28
CA THR A 56 35.92 24.20 17.99
C THR A 56 36.58 22.83 17.68
N ARG A 57 35.81 21.88 17.12
CA ARG A 57 36.33 20.84 16.20
C ARG A 57 35.30 20.52 15.12
N GLY A 58 35.72 20.67 13.87
CA GLY A 58 34.88 20.47 12.69
C GLY A 58 34.51 19.03 12.41
N SER A 59 33.55 18.90 11.49
CA SER A 59 33.26 17.75 10.64
C SER A 59 33.31 16.36 11.28
N ARG A 60 32.12 15.86 11.58
CA ARG A 60 31.53 14.86 10.69
C ARG A 60 30.03 15.08 10.68
N MET A 61 29.52 15.62 9.57
CA MET A 61 28.23 15.13 9.13
C MET A 61 28.39 13.62 9.08
N SER A 62 27.72 12.91 9.99
CA SER A 62 27.39 11.53 9.71
C SER A 62 26.64 11.60 8.39
N GLU A 63 27.32 11.26 7.30
CA GLU A 63 26.66 10.68 6.16
C GLU A 63 25.91 9.51 6.75
N ASP A 64 24.64 9.77 7.08
CA ASP A 64 23.65 8.76 7.30
C ASP A 64 23.64 7.99 5.99
N THR A 65 24.49 6.98 5.94
CA THR A 65 24.50 5.98 4.90
C THR A 65 23.29 5.12 5.23
N THR A 66 22.11 5.72 5.08
CA THR A 66 20.86 5.01 4.88
C THR A 66 21.15 4.19 3.65
N THR A 67 21.51 2.92 3.88
CA THR A 67 21.59 1.94 2.81
C THR A 67 20.27 2.07 2.06
N PRO A 68 20.28 2.39 0.75
CA PRO A 68 19.05 2.56 0.01
C PRO A 68 18.22 1.31 0.23
N ALA A 69 17.00 1.48 0.74
CA ALA A 69 16.18 0.34 1.13
C ALA A 69 16.00 -0.56 -0.09
N ASP A 70 16.24 -1.87 0.11
CA ASP A 70 16.18 -2.88 -0.95
C ASP A 70 14.81 -2.79 -1.69
N PRO A 71 14.78 -2.43 -2.98
CA PRO A 71 13.54 -2.31 -3.74
C PRO A 71 12.69 -3.58 -3.70
N ALA A 72 13.32 -4.76 -3.76
CA ALA A 72 12.62 -6.03 -3.69
C ALA A 72 11.95 -6.23 -2.32
N GLY A 73 12.67 -5.91 -1.24
CA GLY A 73 12.17 -5.90 0.13
C GLY A 73 10.99 -4.97 0.34
N VAL A 74 11.03 -3.74 -0.20
CA VAL A 74 9.91 -2.77 -0.09
C VAL A 74 8.65 -3.33 -0.76
N VAL A 75 8.77 -3.89 -1.97
CA VAL A 75 7.62 -4.50 -2.67
C VAL A 75 7.09 -5.72 -1.94
N ARG A 76 7.97 -6.55 -1.36
CA ARG A 76 7.57 -7.70 -0.54
C ARG A 76 6.78 -7.26 0.69
N ALA A 77 7.31 -6.29 1.44
CA ALA A 77 6.65 -5.73 2.61
C ALA A 77 5.28 -5.12 2.27
N TYR A 78 5.15 -4.47 1.10
CA TYR A 78 3.85 -3.99 0.62
C TYR A 78 2.83 -5.12 0.44
N TRP A 79 3.21 -6.24 -0.17
CA TRP A 79 2.29 -7.36 -0.34
C TRP A 79 1.97 -8.08 0.98
N GLU A 80 2.96 -8.29 1.84
CA GLU A 80 2.75 -8.99 3.10
C GLU A 80 1.95 -8.13 4.09
N ARG A 81 2.41 -6.93 4.42
CA ARG A 81 1.76 -6.07 5.42
C ARG A 81 0.39 -5.59 4.98
N VAL A 82 0.25 -5.17 3.72
CA VAL A 82 -1.03 -4.60 3.27
C VAL A 82 -2.03 -5.69 2.92
N TRP A 83 -1.65 -6.74 2.18
CA TRP A 83 -2.61 -7.71 1.67
C TRP A 83 -2.82 -8.94 2.55
N ILE A 84 -1.83 -9.29 3.39
CA ILE A 84 -1.95 -10.41 4.33
C ILE A 84 -2.35 -9.89 5.71
N ASP A 85 -1.59 -8.93 6.25
CA ASP A 85 -1.86 -8.43 7.61
C ASP A 85 -3.01 -7.40 7.63
N GLY A 86 -3.31 -6.76 6.49
CA GLY A 86 -4.32 -5.70 6.41
C GLY A 86 -3.87 -4.38 7.06
N ASP A 87 -2.56 -4.21 7.27
CA ASP A 87 -1.94 -3.01 7.83
C ASP A 87 -1.90 -1.89 6.79
N LEU A 88 -2.95 -1.06 6.78
CA LEU A 88 -3.02 0.13 5.92
C LEU A 88 -2.12 1.27 6.40
N ASP A 89 -1.72 1.28 7.67
CA ASP A 89 -0.84 2.31 8.22
C ASP A 89 0.60 2.15 7.68
N ALA A 90 0.99 0.92 7.32
CA ALA A 90 2.24 0.63 6.61
C ALA A 90 2.45 1.44 5.33
N LEU A 91 1.37 1.94 4.69
CA LEU A 91 1.47 2.68 3.44
C LEU A 91 2.30 3.96 3.58
N GLY A 92 2.29 4.62 4.74
CA GLY A 92 3.08 5.83 4.98
C GLY A 92 4.60 5.59 4.97
N GLU A 93 5.02 4.36 5.24
CA GLU A 93 6.42 3.94 5.19
C GLU A 93 6.80 3.42 3.81
N LEU A 94 5.90 2.65 3.17
CA LEU A 94 6.20 1.86 1.98
C LEU A 94 5.89 2.57 0.66
N VAL A 95 5.02 3.58 0.66
CA VAL A 95 4.52 4.23 -0.56
C VAL A 95 4.81 5.73 -0.50
N ALA A 96 5.20 6.30 -1.63
CA ALA A 96 5.40 7.74 -1.73
C ALA A 96 4.06 8.48 -1.67
N ASP A 97 4.11 9.72 -1.17
CA ASP A 97 2.96 10.59 -1.06
C ASP A 97 3.19 11.86 -1.90
N PRO A 98 2.61 11.98 -3.11
CA PRO A 98 1.73 11.02 -3.76
C PRO A 98 2.48 9.91 -4.52
N SER A 99 1.75 8.86 -4.91
CA SER A 99 2.22 7.79 -5.81
C SER A 99 1.34 7.66 -7.05
N THR A 100 1.89 7.16 -8.14
CA THR A 100 1.15 6.92 -9.39
C THR A 100 0.72 5.46 -9.49
N ARG A 101 -0.55 5.21 -9.84
CA ARG A 101 -1.09 3.87 -10.04
C ARG A 101 -1.74 3.74 -11.40
N HIS A 102 -1.40 2.67 -12.10
CA HIS A 102 -1.94 2.32 -13.39
C HIS A 102 -2.91 1.14 -13.24
N THR A 103 -4.12 1.35 -13.74
CA THR A 103 -5.25 0.42 -13.60
C THR A 103 -6.00 0.31 -14.92
N PRO A 104 -6.91 -0.68 -15.08
CA PRO A 104 -7.83 -0.69 -16.21
C PRO A 104 -8.69 0.57 -16.34
N GLU A 105 -8.90 1.31 -15.24
CA GLU A 105 -9.65 2.57 -15.19
C GLU A 105 -8.79 3.78 -15.62
N GLY A 106 -7.48 3.58 -15.82
CA GLY A 106 -6.53 4.60 -16.23
C GLY A 106 -5.41 4.83 -15.22
N THR A 107 -4.63 5.88 -15.48
CA THR A 107 -3.52 6.35 -14.62
C THR A 107 -4.04 7.38 -13.62
N GLN A 108 -3.70 7.20 -12.35
CA GLN A 108 -4.08 8.12 -11.28
C GLN A 108 -2.91 8.38 -10.34
N THR A 109 -2.75 9.62 -9.92
CA THR A 109 -1.84 10.00 -8.83
C THR A 109 -2.66 10.10 -7.55
N LEU A 110 -2.22 9.40 -6.50
CA LEU A 110 -2.96 9.21 -5.26
C LEU A 110 -2.09 9.60 -4.08
N THR A 111 -2.68 10.31 -3.15
CA THR A 111 -2.12 10.42 -1.80
C THR A 111 -2.16 9.06 -1.09
N VAL A 112 -1.35 8.89 -0.04
CA VAL A 112 -1.40 7.69 0.80
C VAL A 112 -2.81 7.46 1.36
N ALA A 113 -3.51 8.52 1.77
CA ALA A 113 -4.88 8.42 2.30
C ALA A 113 -5.89 7.92 1.24
N GLU A 114 -5.79 8.41 0.00
CA GLU A 114 -6.65 7.96 -1.10
C GLU A 114 -6.34 6.52 -1.52
N LEU A 115 -5.07 6.12 -1.51
CA LEU A 115 -4.67 4.75 -1.75
C LEU A 115 -5.19 3.82 -0.64
N ALA A 116 -5.04 4.21 0.63
CA ALA A 116 -5.52 3.45 1.78
C ALA A 116 -7.02 3.20 1.71
N ALA A 117 -7.82 4.22 1.35
CA ALA A 117 -9.26 4.07 1.18
C ALA A 117 -9.61 3.00 0.13
N ARG A 118 -8.92 3.01 -1.03
CA ARG A 118 -9.16 2.05 -2.11
C ARG A 118 -8.71 0.63 -1.77
N LEU A 119 -7.59 0.50 -1.07
CA LEU A 119 -7.13 -0.81 -0.59
C LEU A 119 -8.05 -1.33 0.52
N GLY A 120 -8.57 -0.45 1.39
CA GLY A 120 -9.59 -0.79 2.37
C GLY A 120 -10.83 -1.41 1.76
N ASP A 121 -11.34 -0.84 0.66
CA ASP A 121 -12.45 -1.42 -0.09
C ASP A 121 -12.12 -2.83 -0.62
N ALA A 122 -10.90 -3.04 -1.14
CA ALA A 122 -10.45 -4.35 -1.61
C ALA A 122 -10.30 -5.38 -0.48
N LEU A 123 -9.73 -4.96 0.66
CA LEU A 123 -9.55 -5.80 1.86
C LEU A 123 -10.88 -6.14 2.56
N ALA A 124 -11.91 -5.31 2.38
CA ALA A 124 -13.26 -5.62 2.83
C ALA A 124 -13.92 -6.74 1.99
N ALA A 125 -13.43 -6.99 0.76
CA ALA A 125 -13.95 -8.04 -0.12
C ALA A 125 -13.17 -9.35 -0.01
N VAL A 126 -11.87 -9.29 0.31
CA VAL A 126 -10.96 -10.43 0.31
C VAL A 126 -10.12 -10.45 1.58
N ARG A 127 -10.04 -11.63 2.19
CA ARG A 127 -9.04 -11.91 3.22
C ARG A 127 -7.91 -12.74 2.62
N GLY A 128 -6.75 -12.12 2.42
CA GLY A 128 -5.52 -12.83 2.06
C GLY A 128 -5.07 -13.72 3.22
N SER A 129 -4.56 -14.91 2.91
CA SER A 129 -3.95 -15.82 3.89
C SER A 129 -2.47 -16.04 3.60
N THR A 130 -2.09 -16.04 2.33
CA THR A 130 -0.71 -16.24 1.89
C THR A 130 -0.43 -15.47 0.61
N VAL A 131 0.79 -14.95 0.50
CA VAL A 131 1.34 -14.44 -0.75
C VAL A 131 2.62 -15.22 -1.07
N ARG A 132 2.73 -15.68 -2.32
CA ARG A 132 3.91 -16.38 -2.82
C ARG A 132 4.45 -15.63 -4.01
N PHE A 133 5.71 -15.22 -3.95
CA PHE A 133 6.40 -14.62 -5.08
C PHE A 133 6.92 -15.73 -6.00
N ASP A 134 6.30 -15.88 -7.17
CA ASP A 134 6.69 -16.84 -8.20
C ASP A 134 7.96 -16.41 -8.94
N ALA A 135 8.16 -15.10 -9.08
CA ALA A 135 9.36 -14.49 -9.64
C ALA A 135 9.46 -13.05 -9.13
N GLN A 136 10.69 -12.59 -8.87
CA GLN A 136 10.98 -11.22 -8.51
C GLN A 136 12.33 -10.82 -9.12
N THR A 137 12.33 -9.75 -9.91
CA THR A 137 13.52 -9.23 -10.58
C THR A 137 13.62 -7.74 -10.31
N VAL A 138 14.84 -7.26 -10.07
CA VAL A 138 15.15 -5.84 -9.88
C VAL A 138 16.04 -5.37 -11.03
N ASP A 139 15.68 -4.23 -11.62
CA ASP A 139 16.48 -3.52 -12.62
C ASP A 139 16.46 -2.01 -12.32
N GLY A 140 17.56 -1.50 -11.78
CA GLY A 140 17.62 -0.15 -11.20
C GLY A 140 16.54 0.06 -10.13
N ASP A 141 15.72 1.09 -10.33
CA ASP A 141 14.60 1.45 -9.45
C ASP A 141 13.32 0.63 -9.74
N THR A 142 13.37 -0.29 -10.70
CA THR A 142 12.19 -1.06 -11.14
C THR A 142 12.19 -2.47 -10.56
N VAL A 143 11.05 -2.88 -10.00
CA VAL A 143 10.83 -4.24 -9.50
C VAL A 143 9.71 -4.88 -10.30
N TRP A 144 10.01 -6.01 -10.92
CA TRP A 144 9.05 -6.85 -11.63
C TRP A 144 8.70 -8.06 -10.76
N VAL A 145 7.40 -8.33 -10.60
CA VAL A 145 6.95 -9.48 -9.82
C VAL A 145 5.89 -10.27 -10.55
N ARG A 146 6.00 -11.59 -10.42
CA ARG A 146 4.88 -12.51 -10.59
C ARG A 146 4.62 -13.13 -9.23
N LEU A 147 3.37 -13.10 -8.78
CA LEU A 147 3.01 -13.62 -7.47
C LEU A 147 1.61 -14.23 -7.48
N THR A 148 1.38 -15.06 -6.48
CA THR A 148 0.10 -15.72 -6.22
C THR A 148 -0.35 -15.36 -4.81
N LEU A 149 -1.53 -14.75 -4.71
CA LEU A 149 -2.25 -14.52 -3.46
C LEU A 149 -3.30 -15.61 -3.29
N GLN A 150 -3.31 -16.27 -2.15
CA GLN A 150 -4.38 -17.17 -1.75
C GLN A 150 -5.13 -16.56 -0.58
N GLY A 151 -6.42 -16.90 -0.47
CA GLY A 151 -7.26 -16.39 0.60
C GLY A 151 -8.69 -16.84 0.46
N CYS A 152 -9.61 -16.00 0.93
CA CYS A 152 -11.04 -16.24 0.86
C CYS A 152 -11.78 -15.00 0.37
N SER A 153 -12.81 -15.21 -0.45
CA SER A 153 -13.80 -14.18 -0.72
C SER A 153 -14.73 -14.06 0.49
N LEU A 154 -14.79 -12.87 1.09
CA LEU A 154 -15.64 -12.65 2.27
C LEU A 154 -17.13 -12.67 1.94
N ALA A 155 -17.50 -12.29 0.72
CA ALA A 155 -18.89 -12.31 0.27
C ALA A 155 -19.43 -13.73 0.04
N ALA A 156 -18.58 -14.65 -0.44
CA ALA A 156 -18.99 -16.01 -0.81
C ALA A 156 -18.55 -17.07 0.20
N ALA A 157 -17.67 -16.73 1.14
CA ALA A 157 -16.99 -17.65 2.04
C ALA A 157 -16.28 -18.82 1.30
N THR A 158 -15.82 -18.58 0.07
CA THR A 158 -15.13 -19.58 -0.76
C THR A 158 -13.64 -19.30 -0.85
N PRO A 159 -12.80 -20.34 -0.97
CA PRO A 159 -11.39 -20.17 -1.29
C PRO A 159 -11.19 -19.36 -2.58
N LEU A 160 -10.13 -18.56 -2.58
CA LEU A 160 -9.74 -17.67 -3.65
C LEU A 160 -8.25 -17.87 -3.94
N VAL A 161 -7.91 -17.93 -5.23
CA VAL A 161 -6.53 -17.83 -5.71
C VAL A 161 -6.51 -16.71 -6.74
N ILE A 162 -5.60 -15.75 -6.59
CA ILE A 162 -5.37 -14.68 -7.54
C ILE A 162 -3.89 -14.65 -7.90
N THR A 163 -3.62 -14.78 -9.18
CA THR A 163 -2.29 -14.58 -9.74
C THR A 163 -2.11 -13.18 -10.28
N TRP A 164 -0.94 -12.61 -10.07
CA TRP A 164 -0.59 -11.25 -10.45
C TRP A 164 0.68 -11.22 -11.30
N ILE A 165 0.70 -10.26 -12.22
CA ILE A 165 1.91 -9.73 -12.83
C ILE A 165 1.89 -8.23 -12.52
N ALA A 166 2.93 -7.77 -11.84
CA ALA A 166 3.01 -6.38 -11.42
C ALA A 166 4.42 -5.82 -11.60
N GLN A 167 4.49 -4.51 -11.78
CA GLN A 167 5.70 -3.72 -11.87
C GLN A 167 5.59 -2.57 -10.87
N TYR A 168 6.70 -2.26 -10.23
CA TYR A 168 6.81 -1.17 -9.28
C TYR A 168 8.03 -0.33 -9.62
N ARG A 169 7.93 0.99 -9.44
CA ARG A 169 9.10 1.85 -9.34
C ARG A 169 9.29 2.23 -7.88
N VAL A 170 10.50 2.05 -7.36
CA VAL A 170 10.89 2.29 -5.98
C VAL A 170 12.02 3.32 -5.95
N VAL A 171 11.79 4.45 -5.29
CA VAL A 171 12.79 5.52 -5.14
C VAL A 171 12.87 5.90 -3.68
N GLY A 172 14.09 6.00 -3.14
CA GLY A 172 14.30 6.37 -1.73
C GLY A 172 13.61 5.40 -0.76
N GLY A 173 13.53 4.11 -1.12
CA GLY A 173 12.87 3.09 -0.31
C GLY A 173 11.34 3.13 -0.30
N ARG A 174 10.71 3.89 -1.20
CA ARG A 174 9.25 3.99 -1.31
C ARG A 174 8.78 3.67 -2.72
N ILE A 175 7.65 2.99 -2.81
CA ILE A 175 6.95 2.76 -4.07
C ILE A 175 6.38 4.10 -4.54
N VAL A 176 6.90 4.61 -5.66
CA VAL A 176 6.44 5.85 -6.28
C VAL A 176 5.47 5.59 -7.42
N GLU A 177 5.46 4.38 -7.98
CA GLU A 177 4.64 4.03 -9.14
C GLU A 177 4.32 2.54 -9.18
N MET A 178 3.10 2.19 -9.63
CA MET A 178 2.57 0.82 -9.60
C MET A 178 1.80 0.49 -10.89
N TRP A 179 2.14 -0.63 -11.53
CA TRP A 179 1.34 -1.28 -12.57
C TRP A 179 0.98 -2.69 -12.10
N ALA A 180 -0.30 -3.06 -12.19
CA ALA A 180 -0.71 -4.39 -11.77
C ALA A 180 -1.84 -4.94 -12.64
N LEU A 181 -1.67 -6.19 -13.06
CA LEU A 181 -2.70 -7.01 -13.68
C LEU A 181 -2.83 -8.30 -12.89
N HIS A 182 -4.06 -8.83 -12.86
CA HIS A 182 -4.35 -10.05 -12.13
C HIS A 182 -5.36 -10.93 -12.83
N GLN A 183 -5.31 -12.21 -12.52
CA GLN A 183 -6.25 -13.22 -12.95
C GLN A 183 -6.60 -14.14 -11.77
N GLY A 184 -7.89 -14.26 -11.47
CA GLY A 184 -8.39 -15.20 -10.48
C GLY A 184 -8.41 -16.64 -11.01
N GLY A 185 -8.42 -17.61 -10.10
CA GLY A 185 -8.62 -19.03 -10.40
C GLY A 185 -7.49 -19.71 -11.17
N LEU A 186 -6.41 -18.99 -11.46
CA LEU A 186 -5.17 -19.52 -12.04
C LEU A 186 -4.16 -19.74 -10.92
N ASP A 187 -3.39 -20.82 -10.99
CA ASP A 187 -2.26 -21.12 -10.11
C ASP A 187 -1.08 -21.56 -10.96
N TRP A 188 -0.01 -20.75 -10.99
CA TRP A 188 1.17 -21.01 -11.82
C TRP A 188 1.92 -22.29 -11.43
N SER A 189 1.71 -22.80 -10.22
CA SER A 189 2.38 -24.01 -9.73
C SER A 189 1.74 -25.31 -10.21
N ARG A 190 0.56 -25.24 -10.83
CA ARG A 190 -0.25 -26.40 -11.25
C ARG A 190 -0.19 -26.67 -12.77
N GLY A 191 0.90 -26.27 -13.41
CA GLY A 191 1.17 -26.49 -14.85
C GLY A 191 1.83 -27.83 -15.14
#